data_AF-A8WY18-F1
#
_entry.id   AF-A8WY18-F1
#
_cell.length_a   1.000
_cell.length_b   1.000
_cell.length_c   1.000
_cell.angle_alpha   90.00
_cell.angle_beta   90.00
_cell.angle_gamma   90.00
#
_symmetry.space_group_name_H-M   'P 1'
#
loop_
_entity.id
_entity.type
_entity.pdbx_description
1 polymer ?
#
loop_
_entity_poly.entity_id
_entity_poly.type
_entity_poly.pdbx_seq_one_letter_code
_entity_poly.pdbx_strand_id
1 'polypeptide(L)'
;MSVYHYYRPTQRSLFNELMGDFGRMDRHLVPFCQGRTSSEIVNTDEKFAVNLNVSQFKPEDLKINLDGRTLTIQGEQEVKKEAGYSKKSFSRVILLPEDVDVAAVASNLSEDGKLSIEAPKKEAIQGRSIPIQKQEAIQQNSS
;
A
#
# COMPACT_ATOMS: atom_id res chain seq x y z
N MET A 1 -13.90 -21.98 -29.95
CA MET A 1 -13.47 -22.98 -28.95
C MET A 1 -11.99 -22.77 -28.67
N SER A 2 -11.61 -23.11 -27.44
CA SER A 2 -10.49 -22.64 -26.62
C SER A 2 -9.05 -22.82 -27.15
N VAL A 3 -8.16 -22.15 -26.40
CA VAL A 3 -6.76 -22.49 -26.03
C VAL A 3 -5.63 -21.80 -26.81
N TYR A 4 -5.13 -20.70 -26.23
CA TYR A 4 -3.69 -20.50 -26.12
C TYR A 4 -3.30 -20.39 -24.64
N HIS A 5 -2.86 -21.51 -24.09
CA HIS A 5 -1.91 -21.57 -22.99
C HIS A 5 -0.52 -21.44 -23.61
N TYR A 6 0.29 -20.48 -23.17
CA TYR A 6 1.71 -20.73 -22.95
C TYR A 6 2.23 -19.86 -21.80
N TYR A 7 2.98 -20.55 -20.96
CA TYR A 7 3.56 -20.15 -19.68
C TYR A 7 5.09 -20.03 -19.87
N ARG A 8 5.73 -19.20 -19.02
CA ARG A 8 7.17 -19.15 -18.61
C ARG A 8 8.13 -18.21 -19.35
N PRO A 9 9.26 -17.77 -18.72
CA PRO A 9 9.54 -17.56 -17.27
C PRO A 9 10.43 -16.32 -16.91
N THR A 10 10.46 -16.03 -15.61
CA THR A 10 11.57 -15.47 -14.79
C THR A 10 12.13 -14.06 -15.04
N GLN A 11 11.76 -13.14 -14.14
CA GLN A 11 12.66 -12.11 -13.58
C GLN A 11 12.80 -12.38 -12.07
N ARG A 12 13.89 -13.05 -11.68
CA ARG A 12 14.58 -12.81 -10.40
C ARG A 12 15.05 -11.35 -10.48
N SER A 13 14.96 -10.46 -9.49
CA SER A 13 15.15 -10.56 -8.06
C SER A 13 14.64 -9.26 -7.43
N LEU A 14 13.98 -9.33 -6.25
CA LEU A 14 13.93 -8.29 -5.20
C LEU A 14 13.07 -8.74 -4.00
N PHE A 15 12.09 -9.64 -4.18
CA PHE A 15 11.23 -10.07 -3.06
C PHE A 15 11.85 -11.11 -2.12
N ASN A 16 13.02 -11.65 -2.46
CA ASN A 16 13.80 -12.50 -1.54
C ASN A 16 14.53 -11.69 -0.44
N GLU A 17 14.34 -10.37 -0.44
CA GLU A 17 14.95 -9.39 0.48
C GLU A 17 13.96 -8.90 1.56
N LEU A 18 12.64 -9.14 1.38
CA LEU A 18 11.60 -8.75 2.35
C LEU A 18 11.65 -9.51 3.69
N MET A 19 12.56 -10.47 3.83
CA MET A 19 12.82 -11.17 5.10
C MET A 19 14.32 -11.33 5.41
N GLY A 20 15.17 -10.46 4.85
CA GLY A 20 16.64 -10.58 4.97
C GLY A 20 17.28 -9.86 6.15
N ASP A 21 16.63 -8.87 6.77
CA ASP A 21 17.32 -7.99 7.72
C ASP A 21 16.46 -7.48 8.89
N PHE A 22 15.62 -8.36 9.47
CA PHE A 22 15.27 -8.23 10.90
C PHE A 22 16.42 -8.84 11.73
N GLY A 23 17.55 -8.15 11.70
CA GLY A 23 18.72 -8.51 12.48
C GLY A 23 18.47 -8.33 13.99
N ARG A 24 18.26 -9.48 14.65
CA ARG A 24 18.70 -9.85 16.04
C ARG A 24 17.58 -10.10 17.07
N MET A 25 17.47 -11.38 17.44
CA MET A 25 16.86 -12.00 18.62
C MET A 25 15.35 -11.68 18.81
N ASP A 26 14.42 -12.61 18.67
CA ASP A 26 14.36 -13.87 19.40
C ASP A 26 13.49 -14.87 18.60
N ARG A 27 14.07 -16.05 18.31
CA ARG A 27 13.39 -17.13 17.59
C ARG A 27 12.54 -17.93 18.58
N HIS A 28 11.51 -17.32 19.16
CA HIS A 28 10.47 -18.06 19.89
C HIS A 28 9.14 -17.32 19.81
N LEU A 29 8.14 -18.00 19.24
CA LEU A 29 6.73 -17.61 19.16
C LEU A 29 6.40 -16.54 18.10
N VAL A 30 6.31 -16.94 16.84
CA VAL A 30 5.29 -16.35 15.94
C VAL A 30 4.03 -17.22 16.06
N PRO A 31 2.99 -16.82 16.82
CA PRO A 31 1.70 -17.47 16.69
C PRO A 31 1.21 -17.15 15.29
N PHE A 32 1.19 -18.19 14.46
CA PHE A 32 0.57 -18.17 13.14
C PHE A 32 -0.95 -18.12 13.32
N CYS A 33 -1.48 -17.00 13.81
CA CYS A 33 -2.91 -16.77 13.86
C CYS A 33 -3.35 -16.28 12.48
N GLN A 34 -3.63 -17.21 11.57
CA GLN A 34 -4.40 -16.93 10.35
C GLN A 34 -5.83 -16.53 10.74
N GLY A 35 -6.04 -15.28 11.16
CA GLY A 35 -7.34 -14.65 11.06
C GLY A 35 -7.68 -14.51 9.57
N ARG A 36 -8.70 -15.21 9.07
CA ARG A 36 -9.21 -15.02 7.70
C ARG A 36 -9.89 -13.65 7.62
N THR A 37 -9.13 -12.58 7.53
CA THR A 37 -9.65 -11.26 7.10
C THR A 37 -9.86 -11.36 5.59
N SER A 38 -11.11 -11.31 5.12
CA SER A 38 -11.40 -11.25 3.69
C SER A 38 -10.87 -9.93 3.14
N SER A 39 -10.05 -10.01 2.08
CA SER A 39 -9.47 -8.86 1.40
C SER A 39 -9.90 -8.82 -0.04
N GLU A 40 -10.29 -7.65 -0.51
CA GLU A 40 -10.55 -7.37 -1.90
C GLU A 40 -9.63 -6.22 -2.33
N ILE A 41 -8.95 -6.39 -3.47
CA ILE A 41 -8.08 -5.35 -4.04
C ILE A 41 -8.66 -4.98 -5.39
N VAL A 42 -8.92 -3.70 -5.59
CA VAL A 42 -9.46 -3.12 -6.81
C VAL A 42 -8.41 -2.17 -7.37
N ASN A 43 -8.02 -2.36 -8.63
CA ASN A 43 -7.08 -1.51 -9.32
C ASN A 43 -7.72 -1.08 -10.64
N THR A 44 -8.22 0.16 -10.68
CA THR A 44 -8.77 0.79 -11.89
C THR A 44 -7.79 1.83 -12.43
N ASP A 45 -8.07 2.35 -13.62
CA ASP A 45 -7.27 3.42 -14.24
C ASP A 45 -7.35 4.75 -13.46
N GLU A 46 -8.36 4.90 -12.60
CA GLU A 46 -8.59 6.11 -11.79
C GLU A 46 -8.03 5.97 -10.36
N LYS A 47 -8.14 4.78 -9.76
CA LYS A 47 -7.75 4.57 -8.36
C LYS A 47 -7.34 3.14 -8.02
N PHE A 48 -6.56 3.03 -6.96
CA PHE A 48 -6.25 1.79 -6.28
C PHE A 48 -7.01 1.73 -4.95
N ALA A 49 -7.69 0.63 -4.66
CA ALA A 49 -8.45 0.45 -3.44
C ALA A 49 -8.23 -0.94 -2.81
N VAL A 50 -8.14 -0.99 -1.49
CA VAL A 50 -8.03 -2.20 -0.69
C VAL A 50 -9.16 -2.20 0.33
N ASN A 51 -9.99 -3.24 0.29
CA ASN A 51 -11.08 -3.44 1.24
C ASN A 51 -10.77 -4.65 2.13
N LEU A 52 -10.87 -4.49 3.44
CA LEU A 52 -10.59 -5.52 4.43
C LEU A 52 -11.71 -5.59 5.46
N ASN A 53 -12.20 -6.79 5.75
CA ASN A 53 -13.06 -6.99 6.91
C ASN A 53 -12.19 -7.15 8.17
N VAL A 54 -12.28 -6.17 9.05
CA VAL A 54 -11.56 -6.06 10.32
C VAL A 54 -12.51 -5.99 11.52
N SER A 55 -13.79 -6.36 11.36
CA SER A 55 -14.82 -6.38 12.42
C SER A 55 -14.45 -7.18 13.69
N GLN A 56 -13.42 -8.03 13.60
CA GLN A 56 -12.90 -8.80 14.73
C GLN A 56 -11.89 -8.04 15.59
N PHE A 57 -11.51 -6.84 15.16
CA PHE A 57 -10.52 -5.95 15.78
C PHE A 57 -11.18 -4.62 16.14
N LYS A 58 -10.77 -4.03 17.26
CA LYS A 58 -11.16 -2.66 17.56
C LYS A 58 -10.38 -1.67 16.71
N PRO A 59 -10.94 -0.49 16.40
CA PRO A 59 -10.23 0.56 15.66
C PRO A 59 -8.89 0.96 16.31
N GLU A 60 -8.83 0.98 17.65
CA GLU A 60 -7.63 1.30 18.44
C GLU A 60 -6.50 0.28 18.31
N ASP A 61 -6.83 -0.96 17.94
CA ASP A 61 -5.89 -2.08 17.80
C ASP A 61 -5.35 -2.19 16.37
N LEU A 62 -5.81 -1.35 15.45
CA LEU A 62 -5.41 -1.33 14.04
C LEU A 62 -4.31 -0.29 13.79
N LYS A 63 -3.32 -0.67 12.99
CA LYS A 63 -2.22 0.20 12.55
C LYS A 63 -2.05 0.13 11.05
N ILE A 64 -1.95 1.29 10.41
CA ILE A 64 -1.67 1.43 8.99
C ILE A 64 -0.39 2.24 8.87
N ASN A 65 0.58 1.71 8.15
CA ASN A 65 1.84 2.40 7.87
C ASN A 65 2.10 2.39 6.36
N LEU A 66 2.64 3.49 5.84
CA LEU A 66 3.01 3.64 4.45
C LEU A 66 4.46 4.08 4.36
N ASP A 67 5.32 3.16 3.97
CA ASP A 67 6.75 3.43 3.79
C ASP A 67 7.09 3.42 2.29
N GLY A 68 7.28 4.61 1.72
CA GLY A 68 7.42 4.78 0.27
C GLY A 68 6.19 4.32 -0.49
N ARG A 69 6.19 3.09 -1.00
CA ARG A 69 5.05 2.44 -1.68
C ARG A 69 4.55 1.19 -0.96
N THR A 70 5.14 0.85 0.19
CA THR A 70 4.81 -0.35 0.95
C THR A 70 3.75 0.00 1.98
N LEU A 71 2.52 -0.41 1.72
CA LEU A 71 1.38 -0.29 2.63
C LEU A 71 1.36 -1.49 3.57
N THR A 72 1.51 -1.26 4.87
CA THR A 72 1.46 -2.28 5.92
C THR A 72 0.24 -2.05 6.81
N ILE A 73 -0.57 -3.09 6.99
CA ILE A 73 -1.80 -3.06 7.77
C ILE A 73 -1.69 -4.14 8.83
N GLN A 74 -1.74 -3.75 10.09
CA GLN A 74 -1.58 -4.63 11.24
C GLN A 74 -2.78 -4.49 12.16
N GLY A 75 -3.14 -5.58 12.82
CA GLY A 75 -4.07 -5.55 13.93
C GLY A 75 -3.69 -6.59 14.96
N GLU A 76 -3.73 -6.20 16.24
CA GLU A 76 -3.39 -7.08 17.35
C GLU A 76 -4.38 -6.87 18.49
N GLN A 77 -5.12 -7.90 18.85
CA GLN A 77 -6.10 -7.85 19.93
C GLN A 77 -5.87 -9.01 20.90
N GLU A 78 -5.72 -8.68 22.19
CA GLU A 78 -5.66 -9.66 23.28
C GLU A 78 -6.89 -9.50 24.18
N VAL A 79 -7.65 -10.57 24.35
CA VAL A 79 -8.84 -10.62 25.21
C VAL A 79 -8.58 -11.63 26.31
N LYS A 80 -8.44 -11.14 27.55
CA LYS A 80 -8.39 -11.99 28.75
C LYS A 80 -9.81 -12.26 29.24
N LYS A 81 -10.15 -13.53 29.41
CA LYS A 81 -11.40 -14.02 29.98
C LYS A 81 -11.09 -14.82 31.25
N GLU A 82 -12.09 -15.02 32.11
CA GLU A 82 -11.94 -15.74 33.38
C GLU A 82 -11.35 -17.16 33.23
N ALA A 83 -11.58 -17.81 32.08
CA ALA A 83 -11.13 -19.17 31.78
C ALA A 83 -9.96 -19.26 30.78
N GLY A 84 -9.32 -18.14 30.40
CA GLY A 84 -8.18 -18.14 29.47
C GLY A 84 -7.96 -16.83 28.73
N TYR A 85 -6.95 -16.79 27.85
CA TYR A 85 -6.68 -15.63 26.99
C TYR A 85 -6.87 -16.00 25.51
N SER A 86 -7.39 -15.05 24.72
CA SER A 86 -7.47 -15.17 23.27
C SER A 86 -6.68 -14.02 22.64
N LYS A 87 -5.69 -14.37 21.83
CA LYS A 87 -4.90 -13.42 21.05
C LYS A 87 -5.21 -13.59 19.57
N LYS A 88 -5.57 -12.50 18.91
CA LYS A 88 -5.75 -12.43 17.46
C LYS A 88 -4.76 -11.42 16.92
N SER A 89 -4.08 -11.77 15.85
CA SER A 89 -3.18 -10.85 15.16
C SER A 89 -3.27 -11.05 13.65
N PHE A 90 -3.17 -9.98 12.88
CA PHE A 90 -2.96 -10.04 11.44
C PHE A 90 -1.93 -9.00 11.01
N SER A 91 -1.23 -9.31 9.92
CA SER A 91 -0.33 -8.40 9.23
C SER A 91 -0.49 -8.62 7.74
N ARG A 92 -0.73 -7.54 7.00
CA ARG A 92 -0.81 -7.54 5.54
C ARG A 92 0.10 -6.46 5.00
N VAL A 93 0.91 -6.85 4.02
CA VAL A 93 1.81 -5.95 3.31
C VAL A 93 1.40 -5.95 1.85
N ILE A 94 1.20 -4.75 1.30
CA ILE A 94 0.75 -4.52 -0.06
C ILE A 94 1.71 -3.51 -0.68
N LEU A 95 2.26 -3.84 -1.84
CA LEU A 95 3.04 -2.90 -2.62
C LEU A 95 2.09 -2.10 -3.52
N LEU A 96 2.04 -0.79 -3.32
CA LEU A 96 1.26 0.11 -4.16
C LEU A 96 1.87 0.19 -5.57
N PRO A 97 1.05 0.15 -6.63
CA PRO A 97 1.49 0.41 -7.99
C PRO A 97 2.24 1.76 -8.15
N GLU A 98 3.13 1.88 -9.15
CA GLU A 98 3.96 3.08 -9.32
C GLU A 98 3.17 4.33 -9.72
N ASP A 99 2.06 4.09 -10.41
CA ASP A 99 1.12 5.05 -10.94
C ASP A 99 0.13 5.56 -9.88
N VAL A 100 0.24 5.11 -8.62
CA VAL A 100 -0.56 5.63 -7.50
C VAL A 100 0.09 6.87 -6.90
N ASP A 101 -0.74 7.86 -6.57
CA ASP A 101 -0.33 9.00 -5.76
C ASP A 101 -0.34 8.62 -4.27
N VAL A 102 0.86 8.31 -3.78
CA VAL A 102 1.13 7.93 -2.39
C VAL A 102 0.73 9.03 -1.40
N ALA A 103 0.84 10.30 -1.79
CA ALA A 103 0.54 11.42 -0.90
C ALA A 103 -0.96 11.60 -0.65
N ALA A 104 -1.78 11.09 -1.57
CA ALA A 104 -3.23 11.17 -1.54
C ALA A 104 -3.91 9.87 -1.04
N VAL A 105 -3.14 8.96 -0.43
CA VAL A 105 -3.69 7.75 0.19
C VAL A 105 -4.58 8.13 1.37
N ALA A 106 -5.80 7.59 1.40
CA ALA A 106 -6.77 7.79 2.46
C ALA A 106 -7.29 6.45 2.98
N SER A 107 -7.62 6.39 4.26
CA SER A 107 -8.24 5.22 4.89
C SER A 107 -9.54 5.59 5.57
N ASN A 108 -10.55 4.72 5.47
CA ASN A 108 -11.82 4.85 6.16
C ASN A 108 -12.20 3.52 6.81
N LEU A 109 -12.71 3.56 8.03
CA LEU A 109 -13.25 2.40 8.73
C LEU A 109 -14.75 2.64 8.97
N SER A 110 -15.57 1.76 8.41
CA SER A 110 -17.01 1.81 8.58
C SER A 110 -17.46 1.16 9.90
N GLU A 111 -18.68 1.47 10.36
CA GLU A 111 -19.25 0.93 11.61
C GLU A 111 -19.43 -0.60 11.59
N ASP A 112 -19.63 -1.19 10.41
CA ASP A 112 -19.68 -2.64 10.19
C ASP A 112 -18.29 -3.32 10.19
N GLY A 113 -17.22 -2.56 10.41
CA GLY A 113 -15.86 -3.07 10.54
C GLY A 113 -15.19 -3.36 9.20
N LYS A 114 -15.56 -2.63 8.13
CA LYS A 114 -14.89 -2.69 6.83
C LYS A 114 -13.90 -1.54 6.73
N LEU A 115 -12.61 -1.89 6.65
CA LEU A 115 -11.52 -0.96 6.39
C LEU A 115 -11.35 -0.81 4.89
N SER A 116 -11.55 0.39 4.36
CA SER A 116 -11.19 0.75 2.98
C SER A 116 -9.95 1.65 2.99
N ILE A 117 -9.00 1.34 2.11
CA ILE A 117 -7.82 2.17 1.86
C ILE A 117 -7.82 2.48 0.38
N GLU A 118 -7.91 3.75 0.03
CA GLU A 118 -8.02 4.22 -1.35
C GLU A 118 -6.88 5.18 -1.67
N ALA A 119 -6.41 5.12 -2.91
CA ALA A 119 -5.34 5.96 -3.39
C ALA A 119 -5.59 6.29 -4.87
N PRO A 120 -5.68 7.58 -5.24
CA PRO A 120 -5.89 7.97 -6.63
C PRO A 120 -4.66 7.66 -7.48
N LYS A 121 -4.86 7.50 -8.78
CA LYS A 121 -3.76 7.41 -9.74
C LYS A 121 -3.18 8.80 -9.99
N LYS A 122 -1.87 8.88 -10.20
CA LYS A 122 -1.19 10.12 -10.59
C LYS A 122 -1.75 10.56 -11.93
N GLU A 123 -2.21 11.80 -11.99
CA GLU A 123 -2.60 12.37 -13.28
C GLU A 123 -1.39 12.39 -14.21
N ALA A 124 -1.59 11.93 -15.45
CA ALA A 124 -0.58 12.06 -16.49
C ALA A 124 -0.35 13.56 -16.71
N ILE A 125 0.80 14.06 -16.26
CA ILE A 125 1.20 15.45 -16.47
C ILE A 125 1.28 15.65 -18.00
N GLN A 126 0.25 16.24 -18.58
CA GLN A 126 0.31 16.69 -19.96
C GLN A 126 1.41 17.75 -20.02
N GLY A 127 2.50 17.45 -20.72
CA GLY A 127 3.70 18.29 -20.73
C GLY A 127 3.35 19.75 -21.02
N ARG A 128 3.83 20.66 -20.17
CA ARG A 128 3.62 22.11 -20.38
C ARG A 128 4.55 22.62 -21.48
N SER A 129 4.01 23.40 -22.41
CA SER A 129 4.84 24.15 -23.36
C SER A 129 5.53 25.31 -22.62
N ILE A 130 6.86 25.39 -22.73
CA ILE A 130 7.66 26.49 -22.16
C ILE A 130 7.99 27.44 -23.32
N PRO A 131 7.39 28.64 -23.38
CA PRO A 131 7.69 29.59 -24.45
C PRO A 131 9.10 30.18 -24.28
N ILE A 132 9.84 30.27 -25.38
CA ILE A 132 11.17 30.91 -25.42
C ILE A 132 10.96 32.40 -25.68
N GLN A 133 11.38 33.25 -24.73
CA GLN A 133 11.42 34.71 -24.91
C GLN A 133 12.80 35.13 -25.45
N LYS A 134 12.80 35.89 -26.55
CA LYS A 134 14.03 36.44 -27.13
C LYS A 134 14.38 37.74 -26.40
N GLN A 135 15.58 37.86 -25.84
CA GLN A 135 16.07 39.13 -25.31
C GLN A 135 16.48 40.05 -26.46
N GLU A 136 15.88 41.23 -26.53
CA GLU A 136 16.30 42.29 -27.45
C GLU A 136 17.58 42.94 -26.92
N ALA A 137 18.62 42.98 -27.75
CA ALA A 137 19.87 43.65 -27.43
C ALA A 137 19.66 45.17 -27.46
N ILE A 138 19.94 45.83 -26.34
CA ILE A 138 19.94 47.29 -26.22
C ILE A 138 21.03 47.84 -27.14
N GLN A 139 20.64 48.37 -28.29
CA GLN A 139 21.54 49.14 -29.16
C GLN A 139 21.79 50.51 -28.51
N GLN A 140 22.94 50.65 -27.85
CA GLN A 140 23.45 51.94 -27.40
C GLN A 140 23.88 52.75 -28.63
N ASN A 141 22.99 53.63 -29.08
CA ASN A 141 23.34 54.76 -29.93
C ASN A 141 24.12 55.79 -29.11
N SER A 142 25.35 56.08 -29.50
CA SER A 142 26.08 57.32 -29.18
C SER A 142 27.23 57.42 -30.19
N SER A 143 27.05 58.20 -31.26
CA SER A 143 27.45 59.62 -31.41
C SER A 143 28.92 59.80 -31.71
#